data_AF-A0A5K1IIP1-F1
#
_entry.id   AF-A0A5K1IIP1-F1
#
_cell.length_a   1.000
_cell.length_b   1.000
_cell.length_c   1.000
_cell.angle_alpha   90.00
_cell.angle_beta   90.00
_cell.angle_gamma   90.00
#
_symmetry.space_group_name_H-M   'P 1'
#
loop_
_entity.id
_entity.type
_entity.pdbx_description
1 polymer ?
#
loop_
_entity_poly.entity_id
_entity_poly.type
_entity_poly.pdbx_seq_one_letter_code
_entity_poly.pdbx_strand_id
1 'polypeptide(L)'
;MAFENGTIDIVRNAAGDPSMTNTGIASLLQYVESDKANGSDSLTTRLSQAVRDAHEDEERVNNMNMLDWDIRDARAAAAKEGRAEGCAEGTGNEQDRGSSLIAAMERDGLGPQEILEVLKDPAKREELHGKYGIAA
;
A
#
# COMPACT_ATOMS: atom_id res chain seq x y z
N MET A 1 -39.20 40.07 9.34
CA MET A 1 -40.41 40.26 8.51
C MET A 1 -41.14 38.93 8.49
N ALA A 2 -42.41 38.91 8.90
CA ALA A 2 -43.27 37.73 8.88
C ALA A 2 -43.91 37.62 7.48
N PHE A 3 -43.94 36.42 6.92
CA PHE A 3 -44.55 36.16 5.62
C PHE A 3 -45.76 35.24 5.81
N GLU A 4 -46.94 35.81 5.58
CA GLU A 4 -48.22 35.08 5.47
C GLU A 4 -48.29 34.36 4.11
N ASN A 5 -49.00 33.22 4.08
CA ASN A 5 -49.44 32.46 2.89
C ASN A 5 -48.53 31.38 2.26
N GLY A 6 -47.75 30.63 3.05
CA GLY A 6 -47.32 29.26 2.62
C GLY A 6 -46.53 29.16 1.30
N THR A 7 -46.00 30.29 0.82
CA THR A 7 -45.18 30.36 -0.40
C THR A 7 -43.79 29.85 -0.07
N ILE A 8 -43.36 28.78 -0.75
CA ILE A 8 -41.98 28.28 -0.69
C ILE A 8 -41.19 28.98 -1.79
N ASP A 9 -40.32 29.92 -1.42
CA ASP A 9 -39.37 30.52 -2.36
C ASP A 9 -38.26 29.51 -2.67
N ILE A 10 -38.29 28.95 -3.89
CA ILE A 10 -37.24 28.07 -4.40
C ILE A 10 -36.21 28.95 -5.14
N VAL A 11 -35.12 29.26 -4.45
CA VAL A 11 -33.97 29.94 -5.08
C VAL A 11 -33.20 28.94 -5.94
N ARG A 12 -33.37 29.00 -7.27
CA ARG A 12 -32.56 28.23 -8.23
C ARG A 12 -31.32 29.01 -8.64
N ASN A 13 -30.21 28.82 -7.92
CA ASN A 13 -28.91 29.34 -8.34
C ASN A 13 -28.18 28.33 -9.25
N ALA A 14 -28.64 28.19 -10.49
CA ALA A 14 -28.02 27.28 -11.45
C ALA A 14 -26.66 27.78 -11.98
N ALA A 15 -26.33 29.04 -11.76
CA ALA A 15 -25.12 29.69 -12.25
C ALA A 15 -23.97 29.71 -11.21
N GLY A 16 -24.22 29.28 -9.97
CA GLY A 16 -23.24 29.36 -8.88
C GLY A 16 -22.97 30.79 -8.39
N ASP A 17 -23.83 31.76 -8.69
CA ASP A 17 -23.66 33.16 -8.28
C ASP A 17 -24.09 33.36 -6.81
N PRO A 18 -23.18 33.63 -5.87
CA PRO A 18 -23.51 33.77 -4.45
C PRO A 18 -24.47 34.94 -4.17
N SER A 19 -24.47 35.96 -5.02
CA SER A 19 -25.34 37.15 -4.87
C SER A 19 -26.83 36.85 -5.09
N MET A 20 -27.12 35.73 -5.78
CA MET A 20 -28.47 35.24 -6.03
C MET A 20 -28.99 34.34 -4.91
N THR A 21 -28.22 34.12 -3.85
CA THR A 21 -28.57 33.27 -2.71
C THR A 21 -28.72 34.05 -1.42
N ASN A 22 -29.53 33.53 -0.50
CA ASN A 22 -29.66 34.14 0.83
C ASN A 22 -28.32 34.10 1.59
N THR A 23 -28.16 34.97 2.57
CA THR A 23 -26.89 35.17 3.30
C THR A 23 -26.36 33.90 3.97
N GLY A 24 -27.24 33.00 4.41
CA GLY A 24 -26.83 31.72 5.01
C GLY A 24 -26.30 30.72 3.96
N ILE A 25 -26.98 30.59 2.82
CA ILE A 25 -26.52 29.73 1.72
C ILE A 25 -25.21 30.27 1.12
N ALA A 26 -25.11 31.60 0.92
CA ALA A 26 -23.89 32.24 0.44
C ALA A 26 -22.71 32.00 1.41
N SER A 27 -22.94 32.14 2.72
CA SER A 27 -21.92 31.88 3.74
C SER A 27 -21.49 30.42 3.77
N LEU A 28 -22.43 29.48 3.63
CA LEU A 28 -22.12 28.05 3.55
C LEU A 28 -21.31 27.71 2.29
N LEU A 29 -21.69 28.23 1.12
CA LEU A 29 -20.95 28.01 -0.13
C LEU A 29 -19.52 28.55 -0.02
N GLN A 30 -19.37 29.76 0.52
CA GLN A 30 -18.05 30.35 0.77
C GLN A 30 -17.23 29.54 1.76
N TYR A 31 -17.86 28.98 2.80
CA TYR A 31 -17.20 28.09 3.74
C TYR A 31 -16.68 26.82 3.04
N VAL A 32 -17.48 26.19 2.19
CA VAL A 32 -17.07 24.99 1.42
C VAL A 32 -15.90 25.29 0.48
N GLU A 33 -15.90 26.46 -0.17
CA GLU A 33 -14.84 26.82 -1.12
C GLU A 33 -13.53 27.26 -0.46
N SER A 34 -13.61 27.93 0.69
CA SER A 34 -12.46 28.58 1.32
C SER A 34 -12.00 27.97 2.63
N ASP A 35 -12.78 27.04 3.19
CA ASP A 35 -12.64 26.47 4.53
C ASP A 35 -12.56 27.52 5.67
N LYS A 36 -13.11 28.70 5.42
CA LYS A 36 -13.13 29.81 6.40
C LYS A 36 -14.54 30.08 6.87
N ALA A 37 -14.79 29.81 8.15
CA ALA A 37 -16.08 30.15 8.76
C ALA A 37 -16.33 31.66 8.71
N ASN A 38 -17.58 32.02 8.41
CA ASN A 38 -18.07 33.36 8.64
C ASN A 38 -18.46 33.48 10.11
N GLY A 39 -17.72 34.27 10.89
CA GLY A 39 -17.96 34.42 12.33
C GLY A 39 -19.33 35.02 12.71
N SER A 40 -20.05 35.60 11.75
CA SER A 40 -21.44 36.06 11.94
C SER A 40 -22.49 34.98 11.64
N ASP A 41 -22.11 33.87 10.98
CA ASP A 41 -22.99 32.75 10.67
C ASP A 41 -22.76 31.57 11.64
N SER A 42 -23.80 31.28 12.43
CA SER A 42 -23.78 30.23 13.44
C SER A 42 -23.62 28.81 12.87
N LEU A 43 -23.98 28.58 11.59
CA LEU A 43 -23.84 27.27 10.95
C LEU A 43 -22.38 27.01 10.58
N THR A 44 -21.76 27.93 9.83
CA THR A 44 -20.35 27.77 9.41
C THR A 44 -19.40 27.73 10.60
N THR A 45 -19.67 28.51 11.64
CA THR A 45 -18.89 28.48 12.89
C THR A 45 -19.00 27.13 13.60
N ARG A 46 -20.20 26.53 13.68
CA ARG A 46 -20.39 25.20 14.27
C ARG A 46 -19.75 24.09 13.46
N LEU A 47 -19.81 24.17 12.12
CA LEU A 47 -19.14 23.23 11.23
C LEU A 47 -17.62 23.28 11.43
N SER A 48 -17.02 24.48 11.43
CA SER A 48 -15.59 24.63 11.71
C SER A 48 -15.19 24.12 13.09
N GLN A 49 -16.01 24.34 14.12
CA GLN A 49 -15.70 23.81 15.44
C GLN A 49 -15.77 22.28 15.47
N ALA A 50 -16.80 21.66 14.89
CA ALA A 50 -16.89 20.20 14.80
C ALA A 50 -15.72 19.57 14.03
N VAL A 51 -15.23 20.24 12.98
CA VAL A 51 -14.03 19.82 12.24
C VAL A 51 -12.78 19.89 13.12
N ARG A 52 -12.62 20.98 13.90
CA ARG A 52 -11.51 21.08 14.88
C ARG A 52 -11.61 19.99 15.94
N ASP A 53 -12.78 19.80 16.54
CA ASP A 53 -13.00 18.78 17.57
C ASP A 53 -12.66 17.37 17.02
N ALA A 54 -13.02 17.09 15.76
CA ALA A 54 -12.68 15.83 15.10
C ALA A 54 -11.18 15.68 14.77
N HIS A 55 -10.45 16.79 14.63
CA HIS A 55 -8.99 16.80 14.48
C HIS A 55 -8.26 16.73 15.83
N GLU A 56 -8.87 17.24 16.90
CA GLU A 56 -8.40 17.18 18.28
C GLU A 56 -8.77 15.87 18.99
N ASP A 57 -9.59 15.02 18.36
CA ASP A 57 -9.84 13.64 18.81
C ASP A 57 -8.54 12.82 18.72
N GLU A 58 -7.72 12.98 19.76
CA GLU A 58 -6.44 12.33 19.96
C GLU A 58 -6.57 10.81 19.90
N GLU A 59 -7.70 10.25 20.33
CA GLU A 59 -7.95 8.80 20.29
C GLU A 59 -8.04 8.32 18.83
N ARG A 60 -8.75 9.06 17.96
CA ARG A 60 -8.81 8.74 16.53
C ARG A 60 -7.46 8.89 15.84
N VAL A 61 -6.72 9.96 16.12
CA VAL A 61 -5.38 10.21 15.55
C VAL A 61 -4.38 9.16 16.03
N ASN A 62 -4.39 8.83 17.32
CA ASN A 62 -3.54 7.82 17.91
C ASN A 62 -3.85 6.43 17.35
N ASN A 63 -5.13 6.09 17.17
CA ASN A 63 -5.55 4.83 16.54
C ASN A 63 -5.09 4.73 15.07
N MET A 64 -5.16 5.82 14.29
CA MET A 64 -4.61 5.84 12.92
C MET A 64 -3.09 5.66 12.90
N ASN A 65 -2.38 6.31 13.82
CA ASN A 65 -0.93 6.15 13.94
C ASN A 65 -0.54 4.72 14.33
N MET A 66 -1.27 4.10 15.26
CA MET A 66 -1.04 2.72 15.69
C MET A 66 -1.25 1.72 14.54
N LEU A 67 -2.31 1.91 13.74
CA LEU A 67 -2.57 1.08 12.57
C LEU A 67 -1.45 1.19 11.50
N ASP A 68 -0.90 2.38 11.26
CA ASP A 68 0.23 2.57 10.35
C ASP A 68 1.51 1.86 10.86
N TRP A 69 1.74 1.89 12.17
CA TRP A 69 2.81 1.10 12.80
C TRP A 69 2.61 -0.41 12.62
N ASP A 70 1.41 -0.93 12.89
CA ASP A 70 1.09 -2.35 12.74
C ASP A 70 1.24 -2.81 11.28
N ILE A 71 0.80 -2.00 10.31
CA ILE A 71 0.96 -2.30 8.88
C ILE A 71 2.44 -2.36 8.49
N ARG A 72 3.26 -1.45 9.02
CA ARG A 72 4.72 -1.46 8.77
C ARG A 72 5.38 -2.69 9.35
N ASP A 73 5.02 -3.06 10.57
CA ASP A 73 5.57 -4.23 11.24
C ASP A 73 5.16 -5.53 10.53
N ALA A 74 3.89 -5.66 10.17
CA ALA A 74 3.38 -6.79 9.39
C ALA A 74 4.09 -6.92 8.03
N ARG A 75 4.35 -5.81 7.34
CA ARG A 75 5.15 -5.81 6.09
C ARG A 75 6.59 -6.26 6.32
N ALA A 76 7.23 -5.80 7.40
CA ALA A 76 8.59 -6.19 7.73
C ALA A 76 8.69 -7.69 8.08
N ALA A 77 7.70 -8.21 8.83
CA ALA A 77 7.59 -9.62 9.16
C ALA A 77 7.41 -10.47 7.90
N ALA A 78 6.45 -10.11 7.02
CA ALA A 78 6.22 -10.82 5.76
C ALA A 78 7.46 -10.80 4.84
N ALA A 79 8.19 -9.68 4.77
CA ALA A 79 9.41 -9.60 3.99
C ALA A 79 10.57 -10.43 4.59
N LYS A 80 10.59 -10.62 5.91
CA LYS A 80 11.56 -11.49 6.57
C LYS A 80 11.22 -12.96 6.32
N GLU A 81 9.95 -13.33 6.44
CA GLU A 81 9.45 -14.67 6.17
C GLU A 81 9.69 -15.07 4.71
N GLY A 82 9.27 -14.25 3.75
CA GLY A 82 9.49 -14.53 2.33
C GLY A 82 10.97 -14.64 1.94
N ARG A 83 11.87 -13.90 2.61
CA ARG A 83 13.32 -14.09 2.44
C ARG A 83 13.80 -15.43 3.00
N ALA A 84 13.31 -15.83 4.17
CA ALA A 84 13.68 -17.10 4.78
C ALA A 84 13.20 -18.29 3.94
N GLU A 85 11.94 -18.25 3.48
CA GLU A 85 11.37 -19.25 2.58
C GLU A 85 12.14 -19.32 1.26
N GLY A 86 12.39 -18.17 0.61
CA GLY A 86 13.13 -18.13 -0.65
C GLY A 86 14.57 -18.64 -0.51
N CYS A 87 15.26 -18.35 0.60
CA CYS A 87 16.59 -18.92 0.86
C CYS A 87 16.54 -20.43 1.10
N ALA A 88 15.53 -20.93 1.82
CA ALA A 88 15.37 -22.36 2.08
C ALA A 88 15.06 -23.13 0.78
N GLU A 89 14.15 -22.62 -0.04
CA GLU A 89 13.81 -23.18 -1.35
C GLU A 89 15.02 -23.16 -2.29
N GLY A 90 15.73 -22.03 -2.38
CA GLY A 90 16.95 -21.91 -3.19
C GLY A 90 18.03 -22.90 -2.78
N THR A 91 18.25 -23.08 -1.48
CA THR A 91 19.23 -24.05 -0.96
C THR A 91 18.83 -25.48 -1.30
N GLY A 92 17.55 -25.84 -1.15
CA GLY A 92 17.03 -27.14 -1.52
C GLY A 92 17.19 -27.44 -3.00
N ASN A 93 16.80 -26.48 -3.86
CA ASN A 93 16.94 -26.61 -5.32
C ASN A 93 18.41 -26.75 -5.74
N GLU A 94 19.33 -25.99 -5.15
CA GLU A 94 20.76 -26.13 -5.43
C GLU A 94 21.32 -27.50 -5.01
N GLN A 95 20.87 -28.04 -3.87
CA GLN A 95 21.29 -29.35 -3.38
C GLN A 95 20.76 -30.49 -4.29
N ASP A 96 19.50 -30.40 -4.73
CA ASP A 96 18.89 -31.37 -5.64
C ASP A 96 19.53 -31.32 -7.03
N ARG A 97 19.81 -30.11 -7.55
CA ARG A 97 20.54 -29.91 -8.80
C ARG A 97 21.95 -30.48 -8.72
N GLY A 98 22.68 -30.21 -7.64
CA GLY A 98 24.03 -30.73 -7.42
C GLY A 98 24.05 -32.27 -7.35
N SER A 99 23.09 -32.87 -6.64
CA SER A 99 22.97 -34.32 -6.53
C SER A 99 22.65 -34.98 -7.88
N SER A 100 21.73 -34.38 -8.65
CA SER A 100 21.36 -34.84 -9.99
C SER A 100 22.54 -34.73 -10.97
N LEU A 101 23.35 -33.68 -10.85
CA LEU A 101 24.53 -33.47 -11.67
C LEU A 101 25.61 -34.51 -11.39
N ILE A 102 25.88 -34.80 -10.12
CA ILE A 102 26.82 -35.86 -9.72
C ILE A 102 26.36 -37.21 -10.30
N ALA A 103 25.09 -37.57 -10.13
CA ALA A 103 24.56 -38.84 -10.64
C ALA A 103 24.65 -38.95 -12.18
N ALA A 104 24.43 -37.86 -12.91
CA ALA A 104 24.58 -37.83 -14.37
C ALA A 104 26.04 -38.03 -14.80
N MET A 105 26.99 -37.40 -14.10
CA MET A 105 28.42 -37.54 -14.37
C MET A 105 28.93 -38.96 -14.05
N GLU A 106 28.46 -39.57 -12.96
CA GLU A 106 28.75 -40.96 -12.63
C GLU A 106 28.22 -41.92 -13.71
N ARG A 107 27.01 -41.66 -14.23
CA ARG A 107 26.42 -42.43 -15.33
C ARG A 107 27.19 -42.30 -16.65
N ASP A 108 27.79 -41.13 -16.90
CA ASP A 108 28.71 -40.89 -18.02
C ASP A 108 30.12 -41.51 -17.77
N GLY A 109 30.35 -42.12 -16.61
CA GLY A 109 31.55 -42.87 -16.27
C GLY A 109 32.68 -42.06 -15.65
N LEU A 110 32.40 -40.82 -15.20
CA LEU A 110 33.41 -39.99 -14.53
C LEU A 110 33.72 -40.55 -13.13
N GLY A 111 35.02 -40.58 -12.79
CA GLY A 111 35.47 -40.97 -11.46
C GLY A 111 35.26 -39.86 -10.42
N PRO A 112 35.23 -40.20 -9.11
CA PRO A 112 34.99 -39.23 -8.03
C PRO A 112 35.93 -38.02 -8.04
N GLN A 113 37.22 -38.22 -8.35
CA GLN A 113 38.20 -37.13 -8.46
C GLN A 113 37.92 -36.20 -9.65
N GLU A 114 37.50 -36.75 -10.80
CA GLU A 114 37.19 -35.96 -11.99
C GLU A 114 35.92 -35.15 -11.78
N ILE A 115 34.91 -35.74 -11.12
CA ILE A 115 33.70 -35.04 -10.70
C ILE A 115 34.05 -33.85 -9.80
N LEU A 116 34.92 -34.07 -8.81
CA LEU A 116 35.38 -33.04 -7.88
C LEU A 116 36.12 -31.89 -8.60
N GLU A 117 37.00 -32.20 -9.55
CA GLU A 117 37.73 -31.19 -10.32
C GLU A 117 36.81 -30.36 -11.23
N VAL A 118 35.79 -31.00 -11.80
CA VAL A 118 34.80 -30.34 -12.65
C VAL A 118 33.85 -29.45 -11.85
N LEU A 119 33.41 -29.88 -10.66
CA LEU A 119 32.49 -29.12 -9.81
C LEU A 119 33.14 -27.89 -9.14
N LYS A 120 34.47 -27.83 -9.07
CA LYS A 120 35.22 -26.66 -8.56
C LYS A 120 35.10 -25.42 -9.45
N ASP A 121 34.70 -25.60 -10.71
CA ASP A 121 34.54 -24.52 -11.68
C ASP A 121 33.05 -24.19 -11.87
N PRO A 122 32.57 -23.04 -11.37
CA PRO A 122 31.16 -22.66 -11.48
C PRO A 122 30.65 -22.56 -12.93
N ALA A 123 31.50 -22.14 -13.87
CA ALA A 123 31.11 -21.99 -15.26
C ALA A 123 30.89 -23.35 -15.93
N LYS A 124 31.77 -24.33 -15.65
CA LYS A 124 31.60 -25.72 -16.10
C LYS A 124 30.40 -26.39 -15.47
N ARG A 125 30.12 -26.09 -14.19
CA ARG A 125 28.94 -26.63 -13.51
C ARG A 125 27.65 -26.25 -14.24
N GLU A 126 27.49 -24.99 -14.64
CA GLU A 126 26.29 -24.57 -15.39
C GLU A 126 26.25 -25.08 -16.83
N GLU A 127 27.39 -25.17 -17.50
CA GLU A 127 27.47 -25.84 -18.80
C GLU A 127 26.96 -27.30 -18.71
N LEU A 128 27.33 -28.01 -17.64
CA LEU A 128 26.91 -29.40 -17.43
C LEU A 128 25.46 -29.54 -16.99
N HIS A 129 24.92 -28.61 -16.19
CA HIS A 129 23.47 -28.57 -15.94
C HIS A 129 22.71 -28.45 -17.26
N GLY A 130 23.16 -27.60 -18.18
CA GLY A 130 22.62 -27.51 -19.54
C GLY A 130 22.79 -28.80 -20.36
N LYS A 131 23.99 -29.39 -20.34
CA LYS A 131 24.31 -30.64 -21.07
C LYS A 131 23.42 -31.80 -20.64
N TYR A 132 23.18 -31.95 -19.33
CA TYR A 132 22.40 -33.06 -18.78
C TYR A 132 20.91 -32.74 -18.66
N GLY A 133 20.46 -31.55 -19.08
CA GLY A 133 19.07 -31.14 -19.01
C GLY A 133 18.54 -31.04 -17.57
N ILE A 134 19.40 -30.71 -16.61
CA ILE A 134 19.01 -30.49 -15.22
C ILE A 134 18.37 -29.11 -15.15
N ALA A 135 17.07 -29.07 -14.88
CA ALA A 135 16.28 -27.85 -14.87
C ALA A 135 16.91 -26.77 -13.99
N ALA A 136 16.82 -25.52 -14.47
CA ALA A 136 17.29 -24.33 -13.77
C ALA A 136 16.36 -23.97 -12.60
#